data_AF-X0SGV5-F1
#
_entry.id   AF-X0SGV5-F1
#
_cell.length_a   1.000
_cell.length_b   1.000
_cell.length_c   1.000
_cell.angle_alpha   90.00
_cell.angle_beta   90.00
_cell.angle_gamma   90.00
#
_symmetry.space_group_name_H-M   'P 1'
#
loop_
_entity.id
_entity.type
_entity.pdbx_description
1 polymer ?
#
loop_
_entity_poly.entity_id
_entity_poly.type
_entity_poly.pdbx_seq_one_letter_code
_entity_poly.pdbx_strand_id
1 'polypeptide(L)'
;AKLIGISTPYAKMGFLWDVFKKNYGREKARILIWKAKTDYMNPVYRLEKIAEEYEEDPISARTEYGAEFRDDISTYLTEVDLDLLITTGVFDRSPNPDKRYFAFVDVSGARKDSFAFSISHTEEDCVVSDFAYEMPAPYDVNKEVAKCSEHLKRYNVFQVTGDKYSGDVYAQKFREHHINYKFAEDDKSELFLEFQRIVNLRRVELLDNNRMKGQFVALDRRAGRHGRDTVEKQPGGTDDLANAVAGATVLAYRKLLAHPSKEELKKKAFQRHGKSTTSGQYHGSWRQILDDAEKDLKGSMIIKREKENETNKKELNGMGQEG
;
A
#
# COMPACT_ATOMS: atom_id res chain seq x y z
N ALA A 1 44.02 14.07 -12.24
CA ALA A 1 42.99 13.98 -11.19
C ALA A 1 42.24 12.65 -11.32
N LYS A 2 41.77 12.06 -10.21
CA LYS A 2 40.88 10.88 -10.21
C LYS A 2 39.45 11.35 -9.93
N LEU A 3 38.45 10.77 -10.59
CA LEU A 3 37.03 11.01 -10.35
C LEU A 3 36.46 9.84 -9.54
N ILE A 4 35.69 10.14 -8.49
CA ILE A 4 34.94 9.14 -7.72
C ILE A 4 33.46 9.38 -7.98
N GLY A 5 32.75 8.33 -8.38
CA GLY A 5 31.30 8.32 -8.52
C GLY A 5 30.69 7.36 -7.50
N ILE A 6 29.64 7.80 -6.82
CA ILE A 6 28.85 6.98 -5.89
C ILE A 6 27.42 7.02 -6.41
N SER A 7 26.83 5.84 -6.58
CA SER A 7 25.46 5.71 -7.06
C SER A 7 24.88 4.37 -6.63
N THR A 8 23.56 4.28 -6.61
CA THR A 8 22.82 3.03 -6.37
C THR A 8 22.52 2.39 -7.73
N PRO A 9 22.75 1.07 -7.91
CA PRO A 9 22.24 0.37 -9.09
C PRO A 9 20.72 0.51 -9.14
N TYR A 10 20.13 0.52 -10.34
CA TYR A 10 18.68 0.58 -10.50
C TYR A 10 18.28 -0.41 -11.58
N ALA A 11 17.91 0.05 -12.77
CA ALA A 11 17.55 -0.78 -13.91
C ALA A 11 18.77 -1.18 -14.75
N LYS A 12 18.67 -2.26 -15.52
CA LYS A 12 19.68 -2.70 -16.52
C LYS A 12 19.68 -1.81 -17.77
N MET A 13 19.62 -0.50 -17.56
CA MET A 13 19.65 0.54 -18.58
C MET A 13 20.42 1.77 -18.10
N GLY A 14 20.80 2.62 -19.05
CA GLY A 14 21.44 3.91 -18.77
C GLY A 14 22.94 3.83 -18.48
N PHE A 15 23.52 5.01 -18.23
CA PHE A 15 24.97 5.19 -18.18
C PHE A 15 25.67 4.33 -17.13
N LEU A 16 25.10 4.22 -15.93
CA LEU A 16 25.70 3.43 -14.85
C LEU A 16 25.77 1.94 -15.22
N TRP A 17 24.71 1.41 -15.86
CA TRP A 17 24.69 0.02 -16.35
C TRP A 17 25.69 -0.18 -17.48
N ASP A 18 25.79 0.75 -18.43
CA ASP A 18 26.78 0.67 -19.51
C ASP A 18 28.21 0.64 -18.98
N VAL A 19 28.51 1.47 -17.99
CA VAL A 19 29.81 1.50 -17.30
C VAL A 19 30.03 0.19 -16.55
N PHE A 20 29.03 -0.30 -15.82
CA PHE A 20 29.06 -1.59 -15.13
C PHE A 20 29.39 -2.75 -16.07
N LYS A 21 28.61 -2.92 -17.14
CA LYS A 21 28.76 -3.98 -18.14
C LYS A 21 30.14 -3.95 -18.83
N LYS A 22 30.70 -2.76 -19.06
CA LYS A 22 31.99 -2.58 -19.74
C LYS A 22 33.20 -2.84 -18.83
N ASN A 23 33.08 -2.66 -17.52
CA ASN A 23 34.26 -2.60 -16.63
C ASN A 23 34.22 -3.56 -15.43
N TYR A 24 33.05 -3.96 -14.94
CA TYR A 24 32.97 -4.79 -13.73
C TYR A 24 33.62 -6.17 -13.95
N GLY A 25 34.44 -6.59 -12.97
CA GLY A 25 35.15 -7.88 -13.01
C GLY A 25 36.29 -7.97 -14.04
N ARG A 26 36.73 -6.86 -14.65
CA ARG A 26 37.78 -6.86 -15.67
C ARG A 26 39.08 -6.26 -15.12
N GLU A 27 40.12 -7.08 -15.00
CA GLU A 27 41.43 -6.68 -14.43
C GLU A 27 42.08 -5.50 -15.14
N LYS A 28 41.90 -5.39 -16.47
CA LYS A 28 42.52 -4.34 -17.30
C LYS A 28 41.60 -3.15 -17.56
N ALA A 29 40.46 -3.04 -16.87
CA ALA A 29 39.55 -1.91 -17.05
C ALA A 29 40.15 -0.60 -16.50
N ARG A 30 39.93 0.50 -17.21
CA ARG A 30 40.35 1.84 -16.77
C ARG A 30 39.53 2.34 -15.58
N ILE A 31 38.28 1.89 -15.45
CA ILE A 31 37.36 2.26 -14.38
C ILE A 31 37.26 1.11 -13.40
N LEU A 32 37.66 1.34 -12.15
CA LEU A 32 37.38 0.40 -11.05
C LEU A 32 35.91 0.52 -10.66
N ILE A 33 35.22 -0.61 -10.60
CA ILE A 33 33.86 -0.70 -10.11
C ILE A 33 33.85 -1.52 -8.82
N TRP A 34 33.52 -0.86 -7.73
CA TRP A 34 33.29 -1.50 -6.43
C TRP A 34 31.78 -1.63 -6.19
N LYS A 35 31.29 -2.87 -6.16
CA LYS A 35 29.89 -3.21 -5.91
C LYS A 35 29.81 -4.04 -4.64
N ALA A 36 29.02 -3.60 -3.67
CA ALA A 36 28.84 -4.29 -2.40
C ALA A 36 27.43 -4.03 -1.84
N LYS A 37 26.93 -5.00 -1.06
CA LYS A 37 25.62 -4.93 -0.38
C LYS A 37 25.68 -4.01 0.84
N THR A 38 24.51 -3.59 1.32
CA THR A 38 24.39 -2.70 2.49
C THR A 38 25.01 -3.29 3.75
N ASP A 39 24.76 -4.56 4.05
CA ASP A 39 25.31 -5.27 5.21
C ASP A 39 26.83 -5.43 5.16
N TYR A 40 27.39 -5.57 3.96
CA TYR A 40 28.84 -5.63 3.77
C TYR A 40 29.50 -4.26 3.96
N MET A 41 28.89 -3.20 3.44
CA MET A 41 29.42 -1.83 3.52
C MET A 41 29.14 -1.16 4.87
N ASN A 42 28.08 -1.57 5.55
CA ASN A 42 27.64 -1.06 6.83
C ASN A 42 27.30 -2.23 7.78
N PRO A 43 28.31 -2.85 8.42
CA PRO A 43 28.11 -4.01 9.30
C PRO A 43 27.27 -3.73 10.56
N VAL A 44 27.03 -2.46 10.89
CA VAL A 44 26.17 -2.05 12.02
C VAL A 44 24.72 -1.79 11.60
N TYR A 45 24.41 -1.93 10.31
CA TYR A 45 23.03 -1.85 9.83
C TYR A 45 22.18 -3.01 10.39
N ARG A 46 20.92 -2.73 10.68
CA ARG A 46 20.00 -3.74 11.24
C ARG A 46 19.62 -4.75 10.16
N LEU A 47 20.17 -5.96 10.24
CA LEU A 47 19.88 -7.04 9.31
C LEU A 47 18.39 -7.41 9.29
N GLU A 48 17.71 -7.27 10.43
CA GLU A 48 16.26 -7.54 10.49
C GLU A 48 15.48 -6.56 9.62
N LYS A 49 15.89 -5.29 9.56
CA LYS A 49 15.26 -4.31 8.68
C LYS A 49 15.45 -4.68 7.21
N ILE A 50 16.63 -5.18 6.85
CA ILE A 50 16.85 -5.66 5.48
C ILE A 50 15.91 -6.83 5.18
N ALA A 51 15.79 -7.80 6.10
CA ALA A 51 14.88 -8.92 5.94
C ALA A 51 13.41 -8.48 5.79
N GLU A 52 12.93 -7.56 6.62
CA GLU A 52 11.58 -6.97 6.53
C GLU A 52 11.33 -6.37 5.13
N GLU A 53 12.28 -5.61 4.58
CA GLU A 53 12.14 -4.99 3.26
C GLU A 53 12.13 -6.04 2.13
N TYR A 54 12.90 -7.13 2.27
CA TYR A 54 12.86 -8.25 1.33
C TYR A 54 11.55 -9.04 1.41
N GLU A 55 10.92 -9.12 2.58
CA GLU A 55 9.60 -9.73 2.75
C GLU A 55 8.51 -8.86 2.12
N GLU A 56 8.58 -7.54 2.30
CA GLU A 56 7.60 -6.59 1.77
C GLU A 56 7.68 -6.39 0.25
N ASP A 57 8.88 -6.15 -0.28
CA ASP A 57 9.12 -5.94 -1.71
C ASP A 57 10.50 -6.50 -2.13
N PRO A 58 10.55 -7.79 -2.50
CA PRO A 58 11.80 -8.42 -2.94
C PRO A 58 12.46 -7.74 -4.15
N ILE A 59 11.67 -7.12 -5.04
CA ILE A 59 12.19 -6.48 -6.26
C ILE A 59 12.94 -5.21 -5.88
N SER A 60 12.31 -4.35 -5.08
CA SER A 60 12.93 -3.13 -4.58
C SER A 60 14.13 -3.43 -3.67
N ALA A 61 13.98 -4.38 -2.74
CA ALA A 61 15.02 -4.69 -1.76
C ALA A 61 16.30 -5.26 -2.37
N ARG A 62 16.21 -6.05 -3.46
CA ARG A 62 17.39 -6.50 -4.23
C ARG A 62 18.22 -5.33 -4.75
N THR A 63 17.56 -4.28 -5.20
CA THR A 63 18.23 -3.07 -5.68
C THR A 63 18.78 -2.24 -4.53
N GLU A 64 17.92 -1.87 -3.57
CA GLU A 64 18.27 -0.94 -2.48
C GLU A 64 19.29 -1.52 -1.48
N TYR A 65 19.16 -2.81 -1.14
CA TYR A 65 20.01 -3.44 -0.12
C TYR A 65 20.97 -4.49 -0.70
N GLY A 66 20.57 -5.17 -1.79
CA GLY A 66 21.38 -6.18 -2.47
C GLY A 66 22.39 -5.63 -3.48
N ALA A 67 22.31 -4.33 -3.79
CA ALA A 67 23.06 -3.68 -4.85
C ALA A 67 22.88 -4.36 -6.23
N GLU A 68 21.72 -4.94 -6.54
CA GLU A 68 21.47 -5.63 -7.80
C GLU A 68 20.79 -4.74 -8.84
N PHE A 69 21.27 -4.82 -10.09
CA PHE A 69 20.56 -4.23 -11.22
C PHE A 69 19.35 -5.09 -11.56
N ARG A 70 18.17 -4.48 -11.58
CA ARG A 70 16.91 -5.15 -11.89
C ARG A 70 16.61 -5.14 -13.40
N ASP A 71 15.82 -6.10 -13.85
CA ASP A 71 15.28 -6.09 -15.21
C ASP A 71 14.29 -4.94 -15.40
N ASP A 72 14.18 -4.45 -16.64
CA ASP A 72 13.41 -3.24 -16.95
C ASP A 72 11.89 -3.46 -16.80
N ILE A 73 11.43 -4.71 -17.01
CA ILE A 73 10.03 -5.13 -16.91
C ILE A 73 9.99 -6.43 -16.10
N SER A 74 9.03 -6.51 -15.18
CA SER A 74 8.75 -7.69 -14.36
C SER A 74 7.25 -7.89 -14.23
N THR A 75 6.81 -9.14 -14.05
CA THR A 75 5.43 -9.44 -13.68
C THR A 75 5.08 -8.75 -12.37
N TYR A 76 3.89 -8.13 -12.31
CA TYR A 76 3.43 -7.45 -11.09
C TYR A 76 3.00 -8.45 -10.01
N LEU A 77 1.98 -9.26 -10.26
CA LEU A 77 1.51 -10.33 -9.38
C LEU A 77 1.24 -11.59 -10.20
N THR A 78 1.52 -12.75 -9.63
CA THR A 78 1.22 -14.05 -10.25
C THR A 78 -0.13 -14.58 -9.80
N GLU A 79 -0.67 -15.57 -10.52
CA GLU A 79 -1.88 -16.27 -10.09
C GLU A 79 -1.73 -16.90 -8.70
N VAL A 80 -0.54 -17.44 -8.40
CA VAL A 80 -0.23 -18.08 -7.11
C VAL A 80 -0.27 -17.07 -5.97
N ASP A 81 0.23 -15.85 -6.18
CA ASP A 81 0.20 -14.79 -5.17
C ASP A 81 -1.23 -14.43 -4.77
N LEU A 82 -2.17 -14.47 -5.73
CA LEU A 82 -3.57 -14.13 -5.52
C LEU A 82 -4.40 -15.31 -5.01
N ASP A 83 -4.19 -16.51 -5.53
CA ASP A 83 -4.99 -17.69 -5.18
C ASP A 83 -4.90 -18.05 -3.69
N LEU A 84 -3.76 -17.78 -3.06
CA LEU A 84 -3.57 -17.97 -1.62
C LEU A 84 -4.35 -16.96 -0.76
N LEU A 85 -4.79 -15.86 -1.35
CA LEU A 85 -5.48 -14.75 -0.67
C LEU A 85 -6.96 -14.67 -1.05
N ILE A 86 -7.39 -15.38 -2.10
CA ILE A 86 -8.79 -15.44 -2.54
C ILE A 86 -9.54 -16.47 -1.71
N THR A 87 -10.70 -16.06 -1.17
CA THR A 87 -11.61 -16.99 -0.50
C THR A 87 -12.60 -17.58 -1.51
N THR A 88 -12.34 -18.82 -1.94
CA THR A 88 -13.15 -19.53 -2.94
C THR A 88 -14.63 -19.57 -2.56
N GLY A 89 -15.50 -19.28 -3.54
CA GLY A 89 -16.95 -19.27 -3.37
C GLY A 89 -17.52 -18.04 -2.67
N VAL A 90 -16.69 -17.07 -2.27
CA VAL A 90 -17.16 -15.81 -1.69
C VAL A 90 -17.08 -14.68 -2.72
N PHE A 91 -18.23 -14.32 -3.27
CA PHE A 91 -18.37 -13.29 -4.31
C PHE A 91 -18.66 -11.90 -3.75
N ASP A 92 -19.31 -11.82 -2.60
CA ASP A 92 -19.55 -10.61 -1.80
C ASP A 92 -19.78 -10.98 -0.32
N ARG A 93 -19.70 -10.00 0.57
CA ARG A 93 -19.88 -10.17 2.03
C ARG A 93 -20.97 -9.25 2.53
N SER A 94 -21.86 -9.74 3.39
CA SER A 94 -22.87 -8.86 3.98
C SER A 94 -22.22 -7.82 4.91
N PRO A 95 -22.74 -6.58 4.96
CA PRO A 95 -22.22 -5.56 5.85
C PRO A 95 -22.36 -5.98 7.31
N ASN A 96 -21.32 -5.75 8.08
CA ASN A 96 -21.28 -5.96 9.52
C ASN A 96 -21.27 -4.59 10.22
N PRO A 97 -22.27 -4.27 11.07
CA PRO A 97 -22.36 -2.96 11.73
C PRO A 97 -21.20 -2.65 12.68
N ASP A 98 -20.48 -3.66 13.16
CA ASP A 98 -19.32 -3.50 14.05
C ASP A 98 -18.03 -3.17 13.29
N LYS A 99 -18.06 -3.22 11.95
CA LYS A 99 -16.91 -2.97 11.09
C LYS A 99 -16.95 -1.58 10.50
N ARG A 100 -15.75 -1.01 10.34
CA ARG A 100 -15.55 0.24 9.60
C ARG A 100 -15.06 -0.08 8.20
N TYR A 101 -15.79 0.41 7.21
CA TYR A 101 -15.52 0.18 5.80
C TYR A 101 -14.83 1.38 5.14
N PHE A 102 -14.07 1.08 4.09
CA PHE A 102 -13.36 2.02 3.24
C PHE A 102 -13.69 1.69 1.80
N ALA A 103 -13.97 2.72 1.00
CA ALA A 103 -14.35 2.53 -0.39
C ALA A 103 -13.46 3.34 -1.33
N PHE A 104 -13.19 2.74 -2.48
CA PHE A 104 -12.49 3.38 -3.58
C PHE A 104 -13.26 3.19 -4.88
N VAL A 105 -13.25 4.22 -5.74
CA VAL A 105 -13.91 4.22 -7.04
C VAL A 105 -12.90 4.60 -8.13
N ASP A 106 -12.85 3.79 -9.19
CA ASP A 106 -12.19 4.12 -10.46
C ASP A 106 -13.28 4.49 -11.48
N VAL A 107 -13.27 5.75 -11.92
CA VAL A 107 -14.31 6.35 -12.74
C VAL A 107 -13.73 7.11 -13.93
N SER A 108 -14.33 6.91 -15.09
CA SER A 108 -13.91 7.55 -16.34
C SER A 108 -15.05 8.30 -17.03
N GLY A 109 -14.81 8.80 -18.24
CA GLY A 109 -15.83 9.46 -19.08
C GLY A 109 -16.88 8.53 -19.72
N ALA A 110 -17.02 7.28 -19.26
CA ALA A 110 -18.01 6.29 -19.72
C ALA A 110 -17.93 5.88 -21.19
N ARG A 111 -16.76 6.06 -21.83
CA ARG A 111 -16.55 5.74 -23.26
C ARG A 111 -15.63 4.54 -23.50
N LYS A 112 -14.64 4.32 -22.64
CA LYS A 112 -13.60 3.31 -22.84
C LYS A 112 -13.36 2.52 -21.57
N ASP A 113 -13.02 3.21 -20.48
CA ASP A 113 -12.74 2.56 -19.20
C ASP A 113 -14.05 2.34 -18.43
N SER A 114 -14.06 1.30 -17.61
CA SER A 114 -15.24 0.87 -16.85
C SER A 114 -15.54 1.82 -15.70
N PHE A 115 -16.75 1.74 -15.15
CA PHE A 115 -17.05 2.23 -13.80
C PHE A 115 -16.74 1.10 -12.83
N ALA A 116 -15.81 1.29 -11.90
CA ALA A 116 -15.48 0.27 -10.91
C ALA A 116 -15.43 0.85 -9.50
N PHE A 117 -15.88 0.09 -8.51
CA PHE A 117 -15.69 0.44 -7.11
C PHE A 117 -15.54 -0.80 -6.24
N SER A 118 -14.86 -0.62 -5.11
CA SER A 118 -14.64 -1.66 -4.12
C SER A 118 -14.84 -1.12 -2.72
N ILE A 119 -15.23 -2.01 -1.81
CA ILE A 119 -15.39 -1.76 -0.38
C ILE A 119 -14.60 -2.82 0.39
N SER A 120 -13.81 -2.38 1.35
CA SER A 120 -13.00 -3.24 2.20
C SER A 120 -13.05 -2.78 3.66
N HIS A 121 -12.88 -3.70 4.60
CA HIS A 121 -12.71 -3.40 6.01
C HIS A 121 -11.42 -4.00 6.58
N THR A 122 -11.13 -3.69 7.84
CA THR A 122 -10.03 -4.29 8.58
C THR A 122 -10.56 -5.35 9.54
N GLU A 123 -10.00 -6.55 9.49
CA GLU A 123 -10.26 -7.66 10.41
C GLU A 123 -8.95 -8.07 11.07
N GLU A 124 -8.88 -7.96 12.39
CA GLU A 124 -7.65 -8.17 13.17
C GLU A 124 -6.45 -7.39 12.59
N ASP A 125 -5.48 -8.10 12.02
CA ASP A 125 -4.28 -7.55 11.40
C ASP A 125 -4.31 -7.64 9.86
N CYS A 126 -5.46 -7.92 9.26
CA CYS A 126 -5.64 -8.07 7.81
C CYS A 126 -6.71 -7.11 7.26
N VAL A 127 -6.68 -6.91 5.95
CA VAL A 127 -7.75 -6.25 5.21
C VAL A 127 -8.61 -7.30 4.54
N VAL A 128 -9.92 -7.14 4.59
CA VAL A 128 -10.87 -8.03 3.93
C VAL A 128 -11.58 -7.25 2.85
N SER A 129 -11.55 -7.75 1.61
CA SER A 129 -12.39 -7.25 0.52
C SER A 129 -13.82 -7.79 0.69
N ASP A 130 -14.79 -6.87 0.76
CA ASP A 130 -16.19 -7.20 1.04
C ASP A 130 -17.07 -7.11 -0.19
N PHE A 131 -16.78 -6.15 -1.06
CA PHE A 131 -17.56 -5.91 -2.25
C PHE A 131 -16.68 -5.35 -3.35
N ALA A 132 -16.85 -5.85 -4.57
CA ALA A 132 -16.19 -5.33 -5.77
C ALA A 132 -17.17 -5.36 -6.94
N TYR A 133 -17.23 -4.27 -7.71
CA TYR A 133 -18.14 -4.12 -8.83
C TYR A 133 -17.47 -3.41 -10.00
N GLU A 134 -17.78 -3.88 -11.21
CA GLU A 134 -17.36 -3.28 -12.48
C GLU A 134 -18.54 -3.22 -13.44
N MET A 135 -18.70 -2.07 -14.11
CA MET A 135 -19.60 -1.88 -15.25
C MET A 135 -18.77 -1.45 -16.46
N PRO A 136 -18.57 -2.33 -17.47
CA PRO A 136 -17.84 -1.98 -18.69
C PRO A 136 -18.51 -0.83 -19.45
N ALA A 137 -17.70 0.01 -20.10
CA ALA A 137 -18.21 1.05 -20.98
C ALA A 137 -18.85 0.48 -22.26
N PRO A 138 -19.84 1.18 -22.86
CA PRO A 138 -20.44 2.43 -22.38
C PRO A 138 -21.50 2.19 -21.30
N TYR A 139 -21.64 3.15 -20.36
CA TYR A 139 -22.62 3.08 -19.28
C TYR A 139 -23.27 4.45 -18.98
N ASP A 140 -24.41 4.43 -18.28
CA ASP A 140 -25.06 5.64 -17.78
C ASP A 140 -24.42 6.07 -16.45
N VAL A 141 -23.72 7.20 -16.47
CA VAL A 141 -23.01 7.74 -15.31
C VAL A 141 -23.93 7.97 -14.11
N ASN A 142 -25.13 8.51 -14.31
CA ASN A 142 -26.04 8.80 -13.20
C ASN A 142 -26.56 7.52 -12.57
N LYS A 143 -26.88 6.51 -13.41
CA LYS A 143 -27.32 5.20 -12.93
C LYS A 143 -26.23 4.50 -12.12
N GLU A 144 -25.00 4.48 -12.61
CA GLU A 144 -23.90 3.81 -11.91
C GLU A 144 -23.48 4.54 -10.63
N VAL A 145 -23.51 5.89 -10.60
CA VAL A 145 -23.28 6.66 -9.35
C VAL A 145 -24.39 6.40 -8.32
N ALA A 146 -25.66 6.35 -8.74
CA ALA A 146 -26.77 6.06 -7.84
C ALA A 146 -26.65 4.66 -7.23
N LYS A 147 -26.34 3.66 -8.07
CA LYS A 147 -26.10 2.28 -7.64
C LYS A 147 -24.91 2.18 -6.68
N CYS A 148 -23.78 2.81 -7.04
CA CYS A 148 -22.61 2.86 -6.15
C CYS A 148 -22.98 3.47 -4.79
N SER A 149 -23.68 4.60 -4.79
CA SER A 149 -24.12 5.27 -3.56
C SER A 149 -25.05 4.42 -2.69
N GLU A 150 -25.92 3.60 -3.28
CA GLU A 150 -26.76 2.64 -2.56
C GLU A 150 -25.92 1.57 -1.86
N HIS A 151 -24.96 0.98 -2.57
CA HIS A 151 -24.02 0.02 -1.99
C HIS A 151 -23.20 0.66 -0.87
N LEU A 152 -22.62 1.84 -1.07
CA LEU A 152 -21.85 2.54 -0.04
C LEU A 152 -22.67 2.74 1.25
N LYS A 153 -23.92 3.20 1.13
CA LYS A 153 -24.83 3.37 2.29
C LYS A 153 -25.15 2.05 2.98
N ARG A 154 -25.31 0.96 2.24
CA ARG A 154 -25.53 -0.39 2.80
C ARG A 154 -24.37 -0.83 3.70
N TYR A 155 -23.14 -0.40 3.42
CA TYR A 155 -21.95 -0.63 4.26
C TYR A 155 -21.67 0.52 5.25
N ASN A 156 -22.61 1.45 5.47
CA ASN A 156 -22.43 2.64 6.30
C ASN A 156 -21.25 3.53 5.86
N VAL A 157 -20.92 3.54 4.57
CA VAL A 157 -19.88 4.39 3.98
C VAL A 157 -20.53 5.65 3.39
N PHE A 158 -20.15 6.81 3.92
CA PHE A 158 -20.59 8.13 3.45
C PHE A 158 -19.46 8.95 2.83
N GLN A 159 -18.29 8.34 2.64
CA GLN A 159 -17.16 8.92 1.92
C GLN A 159 -16.50 7.87 1.03
N VAL A 160 -16.34 8.18 -0.25
CA VAL A 160 -15.61 7.36 -1.23
C VAL A 160 -14.35 8.09 -1.68
N THR A 161 -13.28 7.35 -1.92
CA THR A 161 -12.04 7.91 -2.48
C THR A 161 -11.92 7.57 -3.96
N GLY A 162 -11.40 8.47 -4.79
CA GLY A 162 -11.13 8.14 -6.19
C GLY A 162 -10.22 9.16 -6.86
N ASP A 163 -9.90 8.92 -8.13
CA ASP A 163 -8.93 9.70 -8.87
C ASP A 163 -9.36 11.15 -9.14
N LYS A 164 -8.37 12.01 -9.38
CA LYS A 164 -8.54 13.46 -9.62
C LYS A 164 -9.05 13.79 -11.01
N TYR A 165 -8.64 13.04 -12.04
CA TYR A 165 -8.82 13.43 -13.44
C TYR A 165 -10.28 13.62 -13.86
N SER A 166 -11.18 12.79 -13.34
CA SER A 166 -12.62 12.84 -13.56
C SER A 166 -13.39 13.31 -12.31
N GLY A 167 -12.68 13.51 -11.19
CA GLY A 167 -13.30 13.54 -9.87
C GLY A 167 -14.14 14.78 -9.56
N ASP A 168 -13.97 15.92 -10.24
CA ASP A 168 -14.84 17.10 -9.97
C ASP A 168 -16.30 16.84 -10.37
N VAL A 169 -16.52 16.23 -11.54
CA VAL A 169 -17.87 15.88 -12.03
C VAL A 169 -18.46 14.77 -11.17
N TYR A 170 -17.67 13.74 -10.85
CA TYR A 170 -18.12 12.65 -10.00
C TYR A 170 -18.37 13.10 -8.56
N ALA A 171 -17.57 14.02 -8.01
CA ALA A 171 -17.76 14.59 -6.68
C ALA A 171 -19.10 15.31 -6.56
N GLN A 172 -19.50 16.08 -7.58
CA GLN A 172 -20.83 16.70 -7.61
C GLN A 172 -21.93 15.63 -7.62
N LYS A 173 -21.82 14.61 -8.48
CA LYS A 173 -22.83 13.54 -8.58
C LYS A 173 -22.95 12.72 -7.30
N PHE A 174 -21.83 12.35 -6.67
CA PHE A 174 -21.85 11.65 -5.39
C PHE A 174 -22.44 12.53 -4.27
N ARG A 175 -22.20 13.84 -4.30
CA ARG A 175 -22.78 14.79 -3.34
C ARG A 175 -24.31 14.85 -3.42
N GLU A 176 -24.89 14.76 -4.62
CA GLU A 176 -26.34 14.65 -4.83
C GLU A 176 -26.94 13.41 -4.13
N HIS A 177 -26.13 12.37 -3.90
CA HIS A 177 -26.50 11.18 -3.14
C HIS A 177 -26.02 11.20 -1.69
N HIS A 178 -25.56 12.33 -1.15
CA HIS A 178 -25.00 12.47 0.21
C HIS A 178 -23.76 11.60 0.47
N ILE A 179 -22.93 11.36 -0.55
CA ILE A 179 -21.62 10.73 -0.43
C ILE A 179 -20.54 11.79 -0.64
N ASN A 180 -19.62 11.91 0.31
CA ASN A 180 -18.44 12.76 0.16
C ASN A 180 -17.42 12.09 -0.77
N TYR A 181 -16.91 12.81 -1.77
CA TYR A 181 -15.85 12.31 -2.64
C TYR A 181 -14.51 12.88 -2.18
N LYS A 182 -13.58 12.02 -1.79
CA LYS A 182 -12.20 12.39 -1.44
C LYS A 182 -11.28 12.07 -2.62
N PHE A 183 -10.46 13.03 -3.03
CA PHE A 183 -9.43 12.76 -4.03
C PHE A 183 -8.32 11.86 -3.46
N ALA A 184 -7.91 10.86 -4.23
CA ALA A 184 -6.73 10.07 -3.94
C ALA A 184 -5.49 10.97 -3.85
N GLU A 185 -4.66 10.72 -2.84
CA GLU A 185 -3.38 11.42 -2.64
C GLU A 185 -2.31 10.80 -3.52
N ASP A 186 -2.26 9.46 -3.54
CA ASP A 186 -1.39 8.66 -4.39
C ASP A 186 -1.93 8.55 -5.81
N ASP A 187 -1.03 8.36 -6.76
CA ASP A 187 -1.39 7.93 -8.10
C ASP A 187 -1.68 6.42 -8.17
N LYS A 188 -2.22 5.99 -9.32
CA LYS A 188 -2.58 4.59 -9.59
C LYS A 188 -1.40 3.62 -9.44
N SER A 189 -0.20 4.01 -9.90
CA SER A 189 0.99 3.16 -9.76
C SER A 189 1.42 3.04 -8.30
N GLU A 190 1.37 4.13 -7.54
CA GLU A 190 1.65 4.14 -6.10
C GLU A 190 0.65 3.27 -5.32
N LEU A 191 -0.64 3.30 -5.65
CA LEU A 191 -1.65 2.41 -5.07
C LEU A 191 -1.35 0.93 -5.36
N PHE A 192 -0.96 0.59 -6.59
CA PHE A 192 -0.58 -0.78 -6.91
C PHE A 192 0.69 -1.21 -6.18
N LEU A 193 1.74 -0.38 -6.13
CA LEU A 193 2.96 -0.73 -5.39
C LEU A 193 2.67 -0.99 -3.90
N GLU A 194 1.81 -0.19 -3.27
CA GLU A 194 1.40 -0.43 -1.89
C GLU A 194 0.55 -1.69 -1.75
N PHE A 195 -0.39 -1.94 -2.68
CA PHE A 195 -1.17 -3.18 -2.70
C PHE A 195 -0.30 -4.43 -2.84
N GLN A 196 0.73 -4.39 -3.70
CA GLN A 196 1.69 -5.49 -3.84
C GLN A 196 2.40 -5.80 -2.52
N ARG A 197 2.79 -4.78 -1.75
CA ARG A 197 3.37 -4.98 -0.41
C ARG A 197 2.41 -5.69 0.52
N ILE A 198 1.13 -5.31 0.53
CA ILE A 198 0.09 -5.94 1.35
C ILE A 198 -0.10 -7.42 0.97
N VAL A 199 -0.08 -7.72 -0.34
CA VAL A 199 -0.16 -9.08 -0.88
C VAL A 199 1.05 -9.92 -0.45
N ASN A 200 2.27 -9.40 -0.61
CA ASN A 200 3.50 -10.10 -0.21
C ASN A 200 3.51 -10.43 1.29
N LEU A 201 3.02 -9.51 2.12
CA LEU A 201 2.85 -9.70 3.56
C LEU A 201 1.68 -10.65 3.93
N ARG A 202 0.87 -11.07 2.95
CA ARG A 202 -0.36 -11.88 3.14
C ARG A 202 -1.35 -11.22 4.10
N ARG A 203 -1.47 -9.90 4.01
CA ARG A 203 -2.31 -9.05 4.89
C ARG A 203 -3.63 -8.64 4.24
N VAL A 204 -4.07 -9.36 3.21
CA VAL A 204 -5.34 -9.14 2.54
C VAL A 204 -6.05 -10.45 2.23
N GLU A 205 -7.37 -10.48 2.43
CA GLU A 205 -8.29 -11.52 1.96
C GLU A 205 -9.15 -10.92 0.83
N LEU A 206 -9.14 -11.59 -0.34
CA LEU A 206 -9.80 -11.15 -1.56
C LEU A 206 -11.04 -11.98 -1.87
N LEU A 207 -11.98 -11.39 -2.62
CA LEU A 207 -13.17 -12.07 -3.14
C LEU A 207 -12.81 -13.04 -4.28
N ASP A 208 -13.59 -14.10 -4.43
CA ASP A 208 -13.53 -15.00 -5.58
C ASP A 208 -14.06 -14.29 -6.84
N ASN A 209 -13.18 -13.56 -7.50
CA ASN A 209 -13.52 -12.75 -8.67
C ASN A 209 -12.47 -12.92 -9.77
N ASN A 210 -12.80 -13.76 -10.75
CA ASN A 210 -11.94 -14.06 -11.90
C ASN A 210 -11.58 -12.82 -12.73
N ARG A 211 -12.49 -11.84 -12.82
CA ARG A 211 -12.25 -10.60 -13.55
C ARG A 211 -11.18 -9.76 -12.84
N MET A 212 -11.31 -9.58 -11.52
CA MET A 212 -10.30 -8.92 -10.68
C MET A 212 -8.96 -9.65 -10.75
N LYS A 213 -8.94 -10.98 -10.57
CA LYS A 213 -7.71 -11.80 -10.66
C LYS A 213 -7.01 -11.60 -12.01
N GLY A 214 -7.74 -11.72 -13.11
CA GLY A 214 -7.20 -11.55 -14.46
C GLY A 214 -6.63 -10.16 -14.71
N GLN A 215 -7.26 -9.10 -14.18
CA GLN A 215 -6.74 -7.73 -14.30
C GLN A 215 -5.42 -7.55 -13.53
N PHE A 216 -5.29 -8.06 -12.30
CA PHE A 216 -4.05 -7.98 -11.54
C PHE A 216 -2.89 -8.73 -12.20
N VAL A 217 -3.14 -9.94 -12.70
CA VAL A 217 -2.11 -10.78 -13.36
C VAL A 217 -1.64 -10.17 -14.68
N ALA A 218 -2.48 -9.38 -15.35
CA ALA A 218 -2.14 -8.72 -16.61
C ALA A 218 -1.31 -7.42 -16.45
N LEU A 219 -1.01 -7.00 -15.22
CA LEU A 219 -0.18 -5.83 -14.95
C LEU A 219 1.31 -6.16 -15.01
N ASP A 220 2.08 -5.21 -15.55
CA ASP A 220 3.54 -5.22 -15.50
C ASP A 220 4.02 -4.20 -14.47
N ARG A 221 5.08 -4.53 -13.74
CA ARG A 221 5.88 -3.57 -12.98
C ARG A 221 7.13 -3.21 -13.78
N ARG A 222 7.33 -1.93 -14.02
CA ARG A 222 8.43 -1.38 -14.83
C ARG A 222 9.33 -0.51 -13.98
N ALA A 223 10.63 -0.65 -14.18
CA ALA A 223 11.61 0.23 -13.55
C ALA A 223 11.60 1.58 -14.29
N GLY A 224 11.16 2.66 -13.63
CA GLY A 224 11.05 3.96 -14.26
C GLY A 224 12.38 4.71 -14.38
N ARG A 225 12.47 5.62 -15.34
CA ARG A 225 13.73 6.33 -15.67
C ARG A 225 14.28 7.23 -14.55
N HIS A 226 13.48 7.51 -13.52
CA HIS A 226 13.82 8.39 -12.40
C HIS A 226 13.85 7.68 -11.04
N GLY A 227 14.04 6.36 -11.03
CA GLY A 227 14.16 5.60 -9.78
C GLY A 227 12.83 5.26 -9.10
N ARG A 228 11.70 5.59 -9.73
CA ARG A 228 10.36 5.21 -9.28
C ARG A 228 9.78 4.17 -10.23
N ASP A 229 9.23 3.12 -9.65
CA ASP A 229 8.60 2.05 -10.40
C ASP A 229 7.21 2.50 -10.85
N THR A 230 6.79 2.01 -12.01
CA THR A 230 5.42 2.19 -12.49
C THR A 230 4.77 0.82 -12.62
N VAL A 231 3.46 0.78 -12.38
CA VAL A 231 2.64 -0.41 -12.61
C VAL A 231 1.64 -0.05 -13.69
N GLU A 232 1.72 -0.79 -14.80
CA GLU A 232 0.99 -0.46 -16.02
C GLU A 232 0.35 -1.71 -16.62
N LYS A 233 -0.84 -1.53 -17.20
CA LYS A 233 -1.49 -2.56 -18.00
C LYS A 233 -0.86 -2.64 -19.39
N GLN A 234 -0.93 -3.82 -20.00
CA GLN A 234 -0.57 -3.99 -21.41
C GLN A 234 -1.45 -3.11 -22.32
N PRO A 235 -0.97 -2.70 -23.51
CA PRO A 235 -1.78 -1.97 -24.46
C PRO A 235 -3.10 -2.68 -24.78
N GLY A 236 -4.22 -1.97 -24.60
CA GLY A 236 -5.57 -2.51 -24.79
C GLY A 236 -6.13 -3.31 -23.59
N GLY A 237 -5.35 -3.47 -22.52
CA GLY A 237 -5.81 -4.06 -21.27
C GLY A 237 -6.69 -3.12 -20.44
N THR A 238 -7.36 -3.69 -19.45
CA THR A 238 -8.19 -2.98 -18.45
C THR A 238 -7.73 -3.33 -17.04
N ASP A 239 -7.83 -2.38 -16.14
CA ASP A 239 -7.35 -2.49 -14.76
C ASP A 239 -8.32 -1.81 -13.77
N ASP A 240 -9.51 -1.41 -14.22
CA ASP A 240 -10.42 -0.56 -13.45
C ASP A 240 -10.89 -1.24 -12.15
N LEU A 241 -11.24 -2.53 -12.22
CA LEU A 241 -11.64 -3.31 -11.05
C LEU A 241 -10.45 -3.59 -10.13
N ALA A 242 -9.28 -3.92 -10.71
CA ALA A 242 -8.05 -4.10 -9.94
C ALA A 242 -7.65 -2.83 -9.19
N ASN A 243 -7.72 -1.66 -9.83
CA ASN A 243 -7.43 -0.37 -9.21
C ASN A 243 -8.43 -0.06 -8.09
N ALA A 244 -9.73 -0.29 -8.32
CA ALA A 244 -10.74 -0.10 -7.29
C ALA A 244 -10.47 -0.97 -6.04
N VAL A 245 -10.17 -2.26 -6.24
CA VAL A 245 -9.85 -3.19 -5.15
C VAL A 245 -8.55 -2.81 -4.44
N ALA A 246 -7.50 -2.46 -5.19
CA ALA A 246 -6.23 -2.01 -4.64
C ALA A 246 -6.41 -0.75 -3.78
N GLY A 247 -7.10 0.26 -4.30
CA GLY A 247 -7.35 1.51 -3.59
C GLY A 247 -8.14 1.31 -2.30
N ALA A 248 -9.22 0.52 -2.32
CA ALA A 248 -10.00 0.24 -1.12
C ALA A 248 -9.17 -0.52 -0.07
N THR A 249 -8.35 -1.47 -0.53
CA THR A 249 -7.46 -2.27 0.33
C THR A 249 -6.39 -1.40 0.98
N VAL A 250 -5.71 -0.55 0.20
CA VAL A 250 -4.66 0.35 0.69
C VAL A 250 -5.21 1.34 1.71
N LEU A 251 -6.40 1.90 1.48
CA LEU A 251 -7.05 2.79 2.43
C LEU A 251 -7.35 2.10 3.77
N ALA A 252 -7.89 0.88 3.72
CA ALA A 252 -8.15 0.09 4.92
C ALA A 252 -6.84 -0.27 5.65
N TYR A 253 -5.82 -0.72 4.92
CA TYR A 253 -4.53 -1.12 5.49
C TYR A 253 -3.80 0.05 6.17
N ARG A 254 -3.81 1.23 5.56
CA ARG A 254 -3.23 2.44 6.19
C ARG A 254 -3.95 2.81 7.49
N LYS A 255 -5.27 2.58 7.56
CA LYS A 255 -6.00 2.79 8.81
C LYS A 255 -5.59 1.78 9.88
N LEU A 256 -5.43 0.51 9.49
CA LEU A 256 -4.93 -0.55 10.36
C LEU A 256 -3.55 -0.20 10.92
N LEU A 257 -2.59 0.22 10.09
CA LEU A 257 -1.25 0.63 10.55
C LEU A 257 -1.27 1.84 11.50
N ALA A 258 -2.22 2.76 11.32
CA ALA A 258 -2.38 3.90 12.23
C ALA A 258 -2.99 3.52 13.60
N HIS A 259 -3.64 2.35 13.68
CA HIS A 259 -4.35 1.82 14.86
C HIS A 259 -4.09 0.30 15.00
N PRO A 260 -2.81 -0.11 15.20
CA PRO A 260 -2.44 -1.52 15.23
C PRO A 260 -3.16 -2.25 16.37
N SER A 261 -3.41 -3.54 16.18
CA SER A 261 -4.13 -4.35 17.16
C SER A 261 -3.41 -4.39 18.51
N LYS A 262 -4.14 -4.69 19.59
CA LYS A 262 -3.54 -4.86 20.93
C LYS A 262 -2.44 -5.92 20.93
N GLU A 263 -2.52 -6.91 20.05
CA GLU A 263 -1.58 -8.02 19.97
C GLU A 263 -0.31 -7.66 19.21
N GLU A 264 -0.41 -6.89 18.12
CA GLU A 264 0.77 -6.29 17.47
C GLU A 264 1.48 -5.28 18.36
N LEU A 265 0.71 -4.50 19.12
CA LEU A 265 1.27 -3.57 20.12
C LEU A 265 2.01 -4.34 21.22
N LYS A 266 1.47 -5.46 21.69
CA LYS A 266 2.16 -6.36 22.64
C LYS A 266 3.42 -6.98 22.04
N LYS A 267 3.39 -7.46 20.80
CA LYS A 267 4.57 -8.01 20.09
C LYS A 267 5.66 -6.94 19.92
N LYS A 268 5.30 -5.72 19.48
CA LYS A 268 6.23 -4.59 19.32
C LYS A 268 6.82 -4.14 20.66
N ALA A 269 6.01 -4.07 21.72
CA ALA A 269 6.49 -3.76 23.07
C ALA A 269 7.45 -4.84 23.58
N PHE A 270 7.10 -6.12 23.40
CA PHE A 270 7.96 -7.24 23.78
C PHE A 270 9.30 -7.24 23.04
N GLN A 271 9.31 -7.01 21.72
CA GLN A 271 10.55 -6.91 20.94
C GLN A 271 11.42 -5.70 21.35
N ARG A 272 10.79 -4.59 21.74
CA ARG A 272 11.48 -3.38 22.19
C ARG A 272 12.11 -3.53 23.57
N HIS A 273 11.42 -4.18 24.52
CA HIS A 273 11.92 -4.41 25.88
C HIS A 273 12.81 -5.66 25.99
N GLY A 274 12.55 -6.71 25.20
CA GLY A 274 13.35 -7.92 25.15
C GLY A 274 14.77 -7.71 24.62
N LYS A 275 14.98 -6.68 23.77
CA LYS A 275 16.31 -6.32 23.25
C LYS A 275 17.17 -5.51 24.23
N SER A 276 16.66 -5.07 25.40
CA SER A 276 17.43 -4.26 26.36
C SER A 276 18.25 -5.07 27.38
N THR A 277 18.27 -6.41 27.31
CA THR A 277 19.14 -7.23 28.17
C THR A 277 20.19 -7.96 27.37
N THR A 278 21.35 -7.31 27.22
CA THR A 278 22.60 -7.97 26.85
C THR A 278 23.21 -8.77 28.02
N SER A 279 22.54 -8.84 29.17
CA SER A 279 22.82 -9.76 30.28
C SER A 279 21.50 -10.35 30.77
N GLY A 280 21.29 -11.65 30.51
CA GLY A 280 20.00 -12.32 30.64
C GLY A 280 19.51 -12.54 32.07
N GLN A 281 19.13 -11.48 32.79
CA GLN A 281 18.36 -11.58 34.03
C GLN A 281 17.43 -10.38 34.23
N TYR A 282 16.28 -10.37 33.57
CA TYR A 282 15.11 -9.64 34.10
C TYR A 282 14.46 -10.52 35.17
N HIS A 283 14.42 -10.03 36.41
CA HIS A 283 13.77 -10.70 37.55
C HIS A 283 12.26 -10.41 37.64
N GLY A 284 11.65 -9.91 36.56
CA GLY A 284 10.22 -9.61 36.49
C GLY A 284 9.43 -10.77 35.87
N SER A 285 8.32 -11.14 36.49
CA SER A 285 7.36 -12.09 35.90
C SER A 285 6.88 -11.57 34.55
N TRP A 286 6.61 -12.43 33.57
CA TRP A 286 6.00 -12.07 32.28
C TRP A 286 4.78 -11.13 32.42
N ARG A 287 4.07 -11.20 33.55
CA ARG A 287 2.97 -10.29 33.89
C ARG A 287 3.42 -8.84 34.10
N GLN A 288 4.57 -8.58 34.73
CA GLN A 288 5.09 -7.23 34.94
C GLN A 288 5.51 -6.56 33.63
N ILE A 289 6.12 -7.32 32.70
CA ILE A 289 6.46 -6.81 31.36
C ILE A 289 5.19 -6.40 30.60
N LEU A 290 4.11 -7.17 30.74
CA LEU A 290 2.81 -6.86 30.14
C LEU A 290 2.14 -5.65 30.79
N ASP A 291 2.20 -5.54 32.13
CA ASP A 291 1.62 -4.43 32.88
C ASP A 291 2.33 -3.09 32.56
N ASP A 292 3.66 -3.12 32.42
CA ASP A 292 4.45 -1.94 32.09
C ASP A 292 4.23 -1.52 30.62
N ALA A 293 4.15 -2.49 29.69
CA ALA A 293 3.78 -2.21 28.31
C ALA A 293 2.35 -1.63 28.19
N GLU A 294 1.40 -2.10 29.01
CA GLU A 294 0.03 -1.59 29.01
C GLU A 294 -0.07 -0.17 29.58
N LYS A 295 0.75 0.18 30.57
CA LYS A 295 0.85 1.56 31.10
C LYS A 295 1.44 2.53 30.06
N ASP A 296 2.50 2.14 29.38
CA ASP A 296 3.12 2.96 28.32
C ASP A 296 2.18 3.17 27.13
N LEU A 297 1.39 2.15 26.78
CA LEU A 297 0.34 2.23 25.77
C LEU A 297 -0.76 3.22 26.15
N LYS A 298 -1.25 3.18 27.41
CA LYS A 298 -2.24 4.13 27.91
C LYS A 298 -1.70 5.56 27.89
N GLY A 299 -0.45 5.78 28.30
CA GLY A 299 0.21 7.08 28.23
C GLY A 299 0.33 7.61 26.79
N SER A 300 0.73 6.76 25.84
CA SER A 300 0.89 7.14 24.43
C SER A 300 -0.44 7.47 23.75
N MET A 301 -1.52 6.73 24.06
CA MET A 301 -2.85 7.02 23.54
C MET A 301 -3.43 8.32 24.09
N ILE A 302 -3.18 8.64 25.37
CA ILE A 302 -3.59 9.91 25.98
C ILE A 302 -2.92 11.09 25.25
N ILE A 303 -1.60 11.02 25.05
CA ILE A 303 -0.84 12.06 24.34
C ILE A 303 -1.33 12.25 22.90
N LYS A 304 -1.66 11.15 22.19
CA LYS A 304 -2.16 11.21 20.81
C LYS A 304 -3.55 11.87 20.75
N ARG A 305 -4.42 11.54 21.70
CA ARG A 305 -5.78 12.11 21.79
C ARG A 305 -5.77 13.58 22.20
N GLU A 306 -4.82 14.00 23.03
CA GLU A 306 -4.58 15.41 23.36
C GLU A 306 -4.10 16.19 22.14
N LYS A 307 -3.18 15.64 21.34
CA LYS A 307 -2.72 16.27 20.09
C LYS A 307 -3.81 16.38 19.03
N GLU A 308 -4.65 15.36 18.86
CA GLU A 308 -5.79 15.41 17.94
C GLU A 308 -6.83 16.46 18.37
N ASN A 309 -7.07 16.59 19.68
CA ASN A 309 -7.95 17.63 20.23
C ASN A 309 -7.36 19.04 20.08
N GLU A 310 -6.05 19.21 20.20
CA GLU A 310 -5.38 20.50 19.94
C GLU A 310 -5.43 20.91 18.47
N THR A 311 -5.25 19.96 17.55
CA THR A 311 -5.36 20.21 16.10
C THR A 311 -6.80 20.60 15.72
N ASN A 312 -7.79 19.85 16.20
CA ASN A 312 -9.20 20.19 15.98
C ASN A 312 -9.59 21.55 16.57
N LYS A 313 -9.05 21.94 17.74
CA LYS A 313 -9.26 23.28 18.32
C LYS A 313 -8.62 24.40 17.49
N LYS A 314 -7.47 24.15 16.87
CA LYS A 314 -6.82 25.12 15.97
C LYS A 314 -7.57 25.29 14.65
N GLU A 315 -8.12 24.21 14.10
CA GLU A 315 -8.96 24.27 12.89
C GLU A 315 -10.28 25.01 13.17
N LEU A 316 -10.92 24.78 14.33
CA LEU A 316 -12.13 25.50 14.74
C LEU A 316 -11.89 26.99 15.02
N ASN A 317 -10.76 27.35 15.63
CA ASN A 317 -10.42 28.76 15.88
C ASN A 317 -9.93 29.51 14.63
N GLY A 318 -9.40 28.79 13.62
CA GLY A 318 -8.98 29.38 12.34
C GLY A 318 -10.15 29.76 11.43
N MET A 319 -11.30 29.09 11.56
CA MET A 319 -12.52 29.41 10.79
C MET A 319 -13.31 30.60 11.35
N GLY A 320 -12.91 31.17 12.50
CA GLY A 320 -13.60 32.27 13.17
C GLY A 320 -13.02 33.68 12.93
N GLN A 321 -11.97 33.82 12.12
CA GLN A 321 -11.31 35.12 11.85
C GLN A 321 -11.38 35.59 10.40
N GLU A 322 -12.12 34.91 9.53
CA GLU A 322 -12.54 35.45 8.22
C GLU A 322 -14.06 35.64 8.22
N GLY A 323 -14.50 36.72 8.87
CA GLY A 323 -15.89 37.17 8.91
C GLY A 323 -15.95 38.70 8.95
#